data_AF-A0AAF0ZBQ7-F1
#
_entry.id   AF-A0AAF0ZBQ7-F1
#
_cell.length_a   1.000
_cell.length_b   1.000
_cell.length_c   1.000
_cell.angle_alpha   90.00
_cell.angle_beta   90.00
_cell.angle_gamma   90.00
#
_symmetry.space_group_name_H-M   'P 1'
#
loop_
_entity.id
_entity.type
_entity.pdbx_description
1 polymer ?
#
loop_
_entity_poly.entity_id
_entity_poly.type
_entity_poly.pdbx_seq_one_letter_code
_entity_poly.pdbx_strand_id
1 'polypeptide(L)'
;MDSKIPKPDKDNLLIVNELKKITQKLNDIQSYLIENNRLNPQTKLLHGNLILISIVLITGLGINFYLYKQQLKQYQKLEELNKLQGQILEQLNSSEQYEYQVVSPSDHIFEEEMNNYGIQGWKTAECRRATSGSYSVSASYECIMIRKR
;
A
#
# COMPACT_ATOMS: atom_id res chain seq x y z
N MET A 1 62.40 -25.05 -82.91
CA MET A 1 61.52 -24.51 -81.85
C MET A 1 61.86 -25.28 -80.59
N ASP A 2 62.77 -24.78 -79.76
CA ASP A 2 63.11 -25.41 -78.48
C ASP A 2 62.76 -24.45 -77.35
N SER A 3 61.59 -24.70 -76.77
CA SER A 3 61.12 -24.04 -75.55
C SER A 3 61.97 -24.53 -74.37
N LYS A 4 62.90 -23.69 -73.90
CA LYS A 4 63.60 -23.91 -72.63
C LYS A 4 62.61 -23.67 -71.49
N ILE A 5 62.08 -24.75 -70.94
CA ILE A 5 61.39 -24.73 -69.65
C ILE A 5 62.42 -24.32 -68.59
N PRO A 6 62.20 -23.22 -67.84
CA PRO A 6 63.13 -22.82 -66.80
C PRO A 6 63.12 -23.86 -65.67
N LYS A 7 64.31 -24.33 -65.27
CA LYS A 7 64.47 -25.24 -64.13
C LYS A 7 63.97 -24.54 -62.86
N PRO A 8 63.15 -25.21 -62.02
CA PRO A 8 62.67 -24.63 -60.77
C PRO A 8 63.86 -24.37 -59.85
N ASP A 9 64.00 -23.11 -59.45
CA ASP A 9 65.03 -22.61 -58.56
C ASP A 9 64.92 -23.33 -57.20
N LYS A 10 66.03 -23.91 -56.71
CA LYS A 10 66.02 -24.74 -55.48
C LYS A 10 65.58 -23.93 -54.26
N ASP A 11 65.84 -22.63 -54.27
CA ASP A 11 65.47 -21.71 -53.20
C ASP A 11 63.95 -21.49 -53.15
N ASN A 12 63.28 -21.45 -54.31
CA ASN A 12 61.82 -21.39 -54.39
C ASN A 12 61.16 -22.66 -53.82
N LEU A 13 61.79 -23.83 -53.99
CA LEU A 13 61.27 -25.08 -53.45
C LEU A 13 61.38 -25.13 -51.91
N LEU A 14 62.46 -24.58 -51.35
CA LEU A 14 62.65 -24.48 -49.91
C LEU A 14 61.63 -23.52 -49.28
N ILE A 15 61.42 -22.35 -49.90
CA ILE A 15 60.44 -21.36 -49.46
C ILE A 15 59.02 -21.94 -49.47
N VAL A 16 58.64 -22.66 -50.54
CA VAL A 16 57.31 -23.29 -50.64
C VAL A 16 57.11 -24.35 -49.55
N ASN A 17 58.14 -25.12 -49.21
CA ASN A 17 58.05 -26.12 -48.14
C ASN A 17 57.90 -25.49 -46.75
N GLU A 18 58.62 -24.40 -46.46
CA GLU A 18 58.45 -23.68 -45.19
C GLU A 18 57.10 -22.98 -45.10
N LEU A 19 56.61 -22.38 -46.19
CA LEU A 19 55.26 -21.82 -46.25
C LEU A 19 54.20 -22.90 -45.99
N LYS A 20 54.36 -24.10 -46.55
CA LYS A 20 53.46 -25.23 -46.31
C LYS A 20 53.44 -25.65 -44.84
N LYS A 21 54.60 -25.69 -44.18
CA LYS A 21 54.69 -25.96 -42.73
C LYS A 21 54.01 -24.88 -41.90
N ILE A 22 54.19 -23.61 -42.25
CA ILE A 22 53.56 -22.48 -41.55
C ILE A 22 52.04 -22.55 -41.70
N THR A 23 51.53 -22.79 -42.91
CA THR A 23 50.09 -22.95 -43.16
C THR A 23 49.51 -24.12 -42.38
N GLN A 24 50.23 -25.25 -42.30
CA GLN A 24 49.82 -26.40 -41.50
C GLN A 24 49.69 -26.02 -40.03
N LYS A 25 50.70 -25.36 -39.45
CA LYS A 25 50.66 -24.90 -38.05
C LYS A 25 49.54 -23.90 -37.78
N LEU A 26 49.25 -23.01 -38.72
CA LEU A 26 48.13 -22.07 -38.61
C LEU A 26 46.79 -22.80 -38.60
N ASN A 27 46.63 -23.82 -39.43
CA ASN A 27 45.42 -24.65 -39.43
C ASN A 27 45.29 -25.46 -38.13
N ASP A 28 46.39 -25.98 -37.59
CA ASP A 28 46.40 -26.69 -36.30
C ASP A 28 46.09 -25.76 -35.12
N ILE A 29 46.55 -24.50 -35.16
CA ILE A 29 46.19 -23.49 -34.15
C ILE A 29 44.71 -23.11 -34.28
N GLN A 30 44.21 -22.94 -35.51
CA GLN A 30 42.80 -22.63 -35.74
C GLN A 30 41.89 -23.78 -35.29
N SER A 31 42.26 -25.03 -35.56
CA SER A 31 41.49 -26.19 -35.10
C SER A 31 41.49 -26.28 -33.57
N TYR A 32 42.64 -26.05 -32.91
CA TYR A 32 42.75 -26.01 -31.45
C TYR A 32 41.90 -24.88 -30.82
N LEU A 33 41.87 -23.68 -31.42
CA LEU A 33 41.05 -22.57 -30.95
C LEU A 33 39.55 -22.82 -31.15
N ILE A 34 39.17 -23.47 -32.25
CA ILE A 34 37.79 -23.86 -32.53
C ILE A 34 37.34 -24.97 -31.55
N GLU A 35 38.21 -25.94 -31.27
CA GLU A 35 37.93 -27.04 -30.35
C GLU A 35 37.82 -26.56 -28.90
N ASN A 36 38.70 -25.65 -28.45
CA ASN A 36 38.57 -25.04 -27.12
C ASN A 36 37.34 -24.12 -26.98
N ASN A 37 36.95 -23.40 -28.03
CA ASN A 37 35.67 -22.66 -28.03
C ASN A 37 34.45 -23.60 -28.02
N ARG A 38 34.59 -24.84 -28.51
CA ARG A 38 33.56 -25.89 -28.46
C ARG A 38 33.48 -26.63 -27.11
N LEU A 39 34.44 -26.46 -26.20
CA LEU A 39 34.36 -27.00 -24.83
C LEU A 39 33.60 -26.12 -23.82
N ASN A 40 33.17 -24.91 -24.20
CA ASN A 40 32.39 -24.00 -23.36
C ASN A 40 30.87 -23.87 -23.69
N PRO A 41 30.15 -24.85 -24.29
CA PRO A 41 28.70 -24.74 -24.48
C PRO A 41 27.93 -25.14 -23.22
N GLN A 42 28.42 -26.13 -22.45
CA GLN A 42 27.75 -26.57 -21.22
C GLN A 42 27.80 -25.52 -20.11
N THR A 43 28.94 -24.86 -19.93
CA THR A 43 29.12 -23.76 -18.97
C THR A 43 28.32 -22.51 -19.34
N LYS A 44 28.18 -22.16 -20.63
CA LYS A 44 27.29 -21.08 -21.08
C LYS A 44 25.81 -21.42 -20.85
N LEU A 45 25.40 -22.66 -21.11
CA LEU A 45 24.04 -23.14 -20.85
C LEU A 45 23.74 -23.15 -19.33
N LEU A 46 24.70 -23.59 -18.51
CA LEU A 46 24.56 -23.62 -17.04
C LEU A 46 24.39 -22.21 -16.46
N HIS A 47 25.21 -21.24 -16.92
CA HIS A 47 25.10 -19.84 -16.49
C HIS A 47 23.78 -19.21 -16.96
N GLY A 48 23.35 -19.48 -18.20
CA GLY A 48 22.06 -19.00 -18.71
C GLY A 48 20.88 -19.51 -17.89
N ASN A 49 20.86 -20.80 -17.54
CA ASN A 49 19.83 -21.39 -16.68
C ASN A 49 19.86 -20.82 -15.26
N LEU A 50 21.06 -20.63 -14.68
CA LEU A 50 21.22 -20.01 -13.36
C LEU A 50 20.67 -18.58 -13.31
N ILE A 51 20.92 -17.76 -14.34
CA ILE A 51 20.38 -16.40 -14.43
C ILE A 51 18.85 -16.43 -14.50
N LEU A 52 18.29 -17.31 -15.34
CA LEU A 52 16.83 -17.48 -15.47
C LEU A 52 16.18 -17.90 -14.15
N ILE A 53 16.74 -18.89 -13.45
CA ILE A 53 16.24 -19.35 -12.14
C ILE A 53 16.30 -18.20 -11.12
N SER A 54 17.38 -17.41 -11.14
CA SER A 54 17.56 -16.28 -10.24
C SER A 54 16.47 -15.21 -10.45
N ILE A 55 16.15 -14.88 -11.71
CA ILE A 55 15.09 -13.92 -12.06
C ILE A 55 13.71 -14.43 -11.60
N VAL A 56 13.42 -15.71 -11.80
CA VAL A 56 12.15 -16.32 -11.37
C VAL A 56 12.02 -16.31 -9.84
N LEU A 57 13.10 -16.60 -9.11
CA LEU A 57 13.10 -16.55 -7.65
C LEU A 57 12.89 -15.12 -7.13
N ILE A 58 13.60 -14.13 -7.69
CA ILE A 58 13.47 -12.72 -7.28
C ILE A 58 12.06 -12.20 -7.57
N THR A 59 11.52 -12.49 -8.75
CA THR A 59 10.15 -12.08 -9.11
C THR A 59 9.11 -12.78 -8.25
N GLY A 60 9.26 -14.08 -7.98
CA GLY A 60 8.40 -14.83 -7.07
C GLY A 60 8.39 -14.29 -5.65
N LEU A 61 9.58 -13.99 -5.08
CA LEU A 61 9.70 -13.37 -3.76
C LEU A 61 9.09 -11.96 -3.74
N GLY A 62 9.30 -11.17 -4.79
CA GLY A 62 8.73 -9.84 -4.91
C GLY A 62 7.19 -9.85 -4.95
N ILE A 63 6.60 -10.77 -5.71
CA ILE A 63 5.15 -10.97 -5.76
C ILE A 63 4.63 -11.41 -4.40
N ASN A 64 5.28 -12.40 -3.76
CA ASN A 64 4.86 -12.89 -2.45
C ASN A 64 4.91 -11.78 -1.38
N PHE A 65 5.98 -10.99 -1.37
CA PHE A 65 6.11 -9.83 -0.48
C PHE A 65 5.03 -8.76 -0.75
N TYR A 66 4.73 -8.49 -2.03
CA TYR A 66 3.68 -7.54 -2.40
C TYR A 66 2.30 -8.01 -1.93
N LEU A 67 1.97 -9.29 -2.10
CA LEU A 67 0.73 -9.90 -1.63
C LEU A 67 0.64 -9.85 -0.10
N TYR A 68 1.71 -10.20 0.61
CA TYR A 68 1.77 -10.10 2.06
C TYR A 68 1.53 -8.66 2.55
N LYS A 69 2.12 -7.67 1.88
CA LYS A 69 1.92 -6.24 2.19
C LYS A 69 0.47 -5.80 1.96
N GLN A 70 -0.18 -6.27 0.89
CA GLN A 70 -1.61 -6.02 0.64
C GLN A 70 -2.48 -6.62 1.75
N GLN A 71 -2.19 -7.85 2.18
CA GLN A 71 -2.93 -8.54 3.22
C GLN A 71 -2.81 -7.83 4.58
N LEU A 72 -1.61 -7.36 4.93
CA LEU A 72 -1.37 -6.55 6.13
C LEU A 72 -2.22 -5.28 6.17
N LYS A 73 -2.35 -4.56 5.05
CA LYS A 73 -3.20 -3.36 4.98
C LYS A 73 -4.67 -3.68 5.23
N GLN A 74 -5.15 -4.83 4.75
CA GLN A 74 -6.53 -5.26 4.99
C GLN A 74 -6.78 -5.60 6.47
N TYR A 75 -5.82 -6.27 7.13
CA TYR A 75 -5.93 -6.55 8.56
C TYR A 75 -5.98 -5.27 9.41
N GLN A 76 -5.13 -4.28 9.10
CA GLN A 76 -5.16 -2.98 9.78
C GLN A 76 -6.52 -2.28 9.61
N LYS A 77 -7.06 -2.27 8.39
CA LYS A 77 -8.37 -1.69 8.11
C LYS A 77 -9.50 -2.43 8.85
N LEU A 78 -9.41 -3.75 8.96
CA LEU A 78 -10.38 -4.55 9.71
C LEU A 78 -10.34 -4.24 11.21
N GLU A 79 -9.15 -4.05 11.77
CA GLU A 79 -8.98 -3.65 13.17
C GLU A 79 -9.58 -2.28 13.46
N GLU A 80 -9.35 -1.29 12.58
CA GLU A 80 -9.98 0.03 12.67
C GLU A 80 -11.52 -0.06 12.61
N LEU A 81 -12.06 -0.87 11.70
CA LEU A 81 -13.50 -1.08 11.58
C LEU A 81 -14.10 -1.72 12.84
N ASN A 82 -13.44 -2.73 13.41
CA ASN A 82 -13.89 -3.36 14.66
C ASN A 82 -13.86 -2.38 15.84
N LYS A 83 -12.82 -1.54 15.92
CA LYS A 83 -12.74 -0.48 16.94
C LYS A 83 -13.90 0.52 16.78
N LEU A 84 -14.19 0.93 15.55
CA LEU A 84 -15.28 1.85 15.26
C LEU A 84 -16.65 1.23 15.61
N GLN A 85 -16.86 -0.05 15.28
CA GLN A 85 -18.06 -0.79 15.69
C GLN A 85 -18.21 -0.85 17.21
N GLY A 86 -17.13 -1.11 17.94
CA GLY A 86 -17.14 -1.07 19.41
C GLY A 86 -17.55 0.28 19.97
N GLN A 87 -17.01 1.38 19.42
CA GLN A 87 -17.37 2.74 19.83
C GLN A 87 -18.82 3.09 19.52
N ILE A 88 -19.33 2.69 18.34
CA ILE A 88 -20.74 2.91 17.98
C ILE A 88 -21.65 2.12 18.91
N LEU A 89 -21.31 0.86 19.22
CA LEU A 89 -22.09 0.04 20.14
C LEU A 89 -22.09 0.60 21.56
N GLU A 90 -20.94 1.14 22.01
CA GLU A 90 -20.85 1.85 23.29
C GLU A 90 -21.73 3.10 23.31
N GLN A 91 -21.74 3.90 22.23
CA GLN A 91 -22.62 5.08 22.12
C GLN A 91 -24.11 4.73 22.07
N LEU A 92 -24.46 3.64 21.37
CA LEU A 92 -25.85 3.16 21.31
C LEU A 92 -26.32 2.59 22.65
N ASN A 93 -25.43 1.89 23.37
CA ASN A 93 -25.72 1.33 24.68
C ASN A 93 -25.62 2.36 25.81
N SER A 94 -24.87 3.45 25.63
CA SER A 94 -25.01 4.67 26.41
C SER A 94 -26.27 5.41 25.94
N SER A 95 -27.42 4.75 26.05
CA SER A 95 -28.71 5.43 25.95
C SER A 95 -28.81 6.32 27.19
N GLU A 96 -28.24 7.53 27.10
CA GLU A 96 -28.54 8.57 28.06
C GLU A 96 -30.04 8.80 27.97
N GLN A 97 -30.77 8.22 28.92
CA GLN A 97 -32.21 8.38 28.99
C GLN A 97 -32.45 9.78 29.51
N TYR A 98 -33.11 10.59 28.71
CA TYR A 98 -33.53 11.93 29.10
C TYR A 98 -35.02 11.90 29.47
N GLU A 99 -35.35 12.59 30.55
CA GLU A 99 -36.71 12.89 30.94
C GLU A 99 -37.03 14.35 30.58
N TYR A 100 -38.25 14.59 30.12
CA TYR A 100 -38.74 15.91 29.72
C TYR A 100 -40.00 16.26 30.49
N GLN A 101 -40.15 17.54 30.84
CA GLN A 101 -41.41 18.07 31.36
C GLN A 101 -41.64 19.49 30.87
N VAL A 102 -42.91 19.91 30.86
CA VAL A 102 -43.30 21.30 30.58
C VAL A 102 -43.79 21.92 31.87
N VAL A 103 -43.27 23.09 32.21
CA VAL A 103 -43.62 23.85 33.42
C VAL A 103 -43.99 25.27 33.04
N SER A 104 -44.90 25.88 33.78
CA SER A 104 -45.40 27.23 33.48
C SER A 104 -45.25 28.18 34.66
N PRO A 105 -44.02 28.53 35.05
CA PRO A 105 -43.78 29.36 36.22
C PRO A 105 -44.33 30.77 36.02
N SER A 106 -44.82 31.37 37.10
CA SER A 106 -45.32 32.75 37.06
C SER A 106 -44.17 33.76 37.17
N ASP A 107 -44.29 34.92 36.52
CA ASP A 107 -43.19 35.89 36.44
C ASP A 107 -42.73 36.42 37.81
N HIS A 108 -43.64 36.53 38.78
CA HIS A 108 -43.34 37.01 40.12
C HIS A 108 -42.60 36.01 41.03
N ILE A 109 -42.58 34.71 40.68
CA ILE A 109 -41.88 33.64 41.41
C ILE A 109 -40.94 32.83 40.51
N PHE A 110 -40.66 33.34 39.30
CA PHE A 110 -39.93 32.60 38.28
C PHE A 110 -38.56 32.12 38.77
N GLU A 111 -37.79 33.02 39.39
CA GLU A 111 -36.45 32.69 39.87
C GLU A 111 -36.47 31.60 40.94
N GLU A 112 -37.42 31.67 41.88
CA GLU A 112 -37.59 30.66 42.94
C GLU A 112 -37.95 29.29 42.36
N GLU A 113 -38.97 29.22 41.49
CA GLU A 113 -39.40 27.97 40.88
C GLU A 113 -38.31 27.35 39.99
N MET A 114 -37.61 28.17 39.20
CA MET A 114 -36.54 27.70 38.32
C MET A 114 -35.31 27.23 39.09
N ASN A 115 -34.97 27.89 40.20
CA ASN A 115 -33.92 27.41 41.10
C ASN A 115 -34.29 26.06 41.73
N ASN A 116 -35.56 25.88 42.15
CA ASN A 116 -36.04 24.60 42.68
C ASN A 116 -35.95 23.48 41.64
N TYR A 117 -36.27 23.75 40.37
CA TYR A 117 -36.06 22.80 39.27
C TYR A 117 -34.58 22.49 39.05
N GLY A 118 -33.72 23.51 39.09
CA GLY A 118 -32.27 23.35 38.99
C GLY A 118 -31.68 22.45 40.08
N ILE A 119 -32.14 22.62 41.34
CA ILE A 119 -31.74 21.75 42.47
C ILE A 119 -32.15 20.29 42.23
N GLN A 120 -33.29 20.06 41.58
CA GLN A 120 -33.79 18.74 41.21
C GLN A 120 -33.11 18.16 39.95
N GLY A 121 -32.08 18.83 39.42
CA GLY A 121 -31.31 18.37 38.26
C GLY A 121 -31.94 18.71 36.91
N TRP A 122 -33.02 19.48 36.89
CA TRP A 122 -33.63 19.93 35.63
C TRP A 122 -32.85 21.09 35.03
N LYS A 123 -32.73 21.05 33.71
CA LYS A 123 -32.16 22.13 32.90
C LYS A 123 -33.23 22.66 31.96
N THR A 124 -33.24 23.96 31.75
CA THR A 124 -34.10 24.60 30.76
C THR A 124 -33.57 24.33 29.35
N ALA A 125 -34.39 23.72 28.50
CA ALA A 125 -34.11 23.58 27.07
C ALA A 125 -34.58 24.81 26.29
N GLU A 126 -35.81 25.26 26.56
CA GLU A 126 -36.42 26.44 25.95
C GLU A 126 -37.42 27.05 26.92
N CYS A 127 -37.53 28.39 26.95
CA CYS A 127 -38.57 29.10 27.68
C CYS A 127 -39.13 30.23 26.82
N ARG A 128 -40.45 30.39 26.83
CA ARG A 128 -41.14 31.55 26.26
C ARG A 128 -41.96 32.26 27.31
N ARG A 129 -41.98 33.58 27.28
CA ARG A 129 -42.83 34.41 28.14
C ARG A 129 -44.11 34.78 27.39
N ALA A 130 -45.24 34.67 28.07
CA ALA A 130 -46.54 35.09 27.59
C ALA A 130 -47.14 36.14 28.53
N THR A 131 -47.72 37.18 27.93
CA THR A 131 -48.44 38.26 28.63
C THR A 131 -49.86 38.32 28.11
N SER A 132 -50.85 38.35 29.00
CA SER A 132 -52.25 38.43 28.60
C SER A 132 -52.66 39.87 28.21
N GLY A 133 -52.31 40.33 27.00
CA GLY A 133 -52.81 41.59 26.42
C GLY A 133 -52.07 42.88 26.83
N SER A 134 -52.43 43.97 26.15
CA SER A 134 -51.65 45.23 26.06
C SER A 134 -51.43 46.01 27.37
N TYR A 135 -52.08 45.61 28.47
CA TYR A 135 -52.03 46.30 29.77
C TYR A 135 -51.96 45.33 30.97
N SER A 136 -51.61 44.06 30.75
CA SER A 136 -51.54 43.08 31.84
C SER A 136 -50.24 43.21 32.64
N VAL A 137 -50.39 43.27 33.97
CA VAL A 137 -49.29 43.18 34.95
C VAL A 137 -48.88 41.73 35.26
N SER A 138 -49.59 40.73 34.71
CA SER A 138 -49.30 39.32 34.94
C SER A 138 -48.69 38.70 33.68
N ALA A 139 -47.41 38.35 33.79
CA ALA A 139 -46.73 37.50 32.83
C ALA A 139 -46.55 36.10 33.41
N SER A 140 -46.50 35.11 32.52
CA SER A 140 -46.16 33.74 32.85
C SER A 140 -45.19 33.20 31.80
N TYR A 141 -44.50 32.13 32.14
CA TYR A 141 -43.62 31.44 31.22
C TYR A 141 -44.21 30.08 30.84
N GLU A 142 -43.69 29.53 29.76
CA GLU A 142 -43.80 28.14 29.41
C GLU A 142 -42.38 27.66 29.09
N CYS A 143 -41.91 26.71 29.88
CA CYS A 143 -40.55 26.22 29.84
C CYS A 143 -40.54 24.71 29.60
N ILE A 144 -39.75 24.28 28.62
CA ILE A 144 -39.41 22.88 28.38
C ILE A 144 -38.16 22.57 29.20
N MET A 145 -38.29 21.61 30.10
CA MET A 145 -37.22 21.18 30.99
C MET A 145 -36.73 19.79 30.58
N ILE A 146 -35.43 19.58 30.70
CA ILE A 146 -34.76 18.30 30.40
C ILE A 146 -33.85 17.91 31.56
N ARG A 147 -33.83 16.63 31.92
CA ARG A 147 -32.81 16.07 32.82
C ARG A 147 -32.39 14.68 32.37
N LYS A 148 -31.19 14.27 32.77
CA LYS A 148 -30.74 12.89 32.63
C LYS A 148 -31.46 12.05 33.70
N ARG A 149 -31.98 10.90 33.30
CA ARG A 149 -32.64 9.92 34.18
C ARG A 149 -31.61 9.09 34.94
#